data_AF-A0A9E4FWC7-F1
#
_entry.id   AF-A0A9E4FWC7-F1
#
_cell.length_a   1.000
_cell.length_b   1.000
_cell.length_c   1.000
_cell.angle_alpha   90.00
_cell.angle_beta   90.00
_cell.angle_gamma   90.00
#
_symmetry.space_group_name_H-M   'P 1'
#
loop_
_entity.id
_entity.type
_entity.pdbx_description
1 polymer ?
#
loop_
_entity_poly.entity_id
_entity_poly.type
_entity_poly.pdbx_seq_one_letter_code
_entity_poly.pdbx_strand_id
1 'polypeptide(L)'
;MRVTLALDDDIAQTLRQRAQLLGLSFEQAVNDALRRGLSSEPPVNRAVFRVAPLPGRFQPGIDSLRFNQLNDELAVQEFSGQGEGRSSRT
;
A
#
# COMPACT_ATOMS: atom_id res chain seq x y z
N MET A 1 17.51 2.01 -33.81
CA MET A 1 18.57 2.89 -34.37
C MET A 1 19.72 2.93 -33.38
N ARG A 2 20.98 2.89 -33.84
CA ARG A 2 22.16 3.00 -32.96
C ARG A 2 22.75 4.40 -33.09
N VAL A 3 22.89 5.08 -31.96
CA VAL A 3 23.42 6.45 -31.89
C VAL A 3 24.52 6.46 -30.83
N THR A 4 25.58 7.23 -31.07
CA THR A 4 26.59 7.56 -30.07
C THR A 4 26.23 8.90 -29.46
N LEU A 5 26.05 8.96 -28.15
CA LEU A 5 25.70 10.16 -27.39
C LEU A 5 26.83 10.45 -26.40
N ALA A 6 27.25 11.71 -26.29
CA ALA A 6 28.09 12.17 -25.20
C ALA A 6 27.23 12.42 -23.96
N LEU A 7 27.66 11.90 -22.81
CA LEU A 7 27.00 12.07 -21.52
C LEU A 7 27.99 12.65 -20.53
N ASP A 8 27.52 13.55 -19.67
CA ASP A 8 28.28 14.01 -18.52
C ASP A 8 28.56 12.83 -17.55
N ASP A 9 29.67 12.91 -16.83
CA ASP A 9 30.14 11.81 -15.97
C ASP A 9 29.15 11.45 -14.86
N ASP A 10 28.45 12.45 -14.31
CA ASP A 10 27.43 12.27 -13.28
C ASP A 10 26.20 11.51 -13.80
N ILE A 11 25.75 11.83 -15.02
CA ILE A 11 24.64 11.15 -15.68
C ILE A 11 25.04 9.71 -15.99
N ALA A 12 26.24 9.50 -16.53
CA ALA A 12 26.75 8.17 -16.82
C ALA A 12 26.87 7.31 -15.54
N GLN A 13 27.34 7.88 -14.43
CA GLN A 13 27.43 7.20 -13.13
C GLN A 13 26.04 6.83 -12.60
N THR A 14 25.09 7.76 -12.66
CA THR A 14 23.70 7.55 -12.22
C THR A 14 23.03 6.41 -13.00
N LEU A 15 23.22 6.38 -14.33
CA LEU A 15 22.67 5.33 -15.18
C LEU A 15 23.31 3.96 -14.90
N ARG A 16 24.62 3.91 -14.60
CA ARG A 16 25.30 2.66 -14.21
C ARG A 16 24.77 2.12 -12.87
N GLN A 17 24.59 2.99 -11.88
CA GLN A 17 24.01 2.59 -10.59
C GLN A 17 22.60 2.07 -10.76
N ARG A 18 21.77 2.76 -11.56
CA ARG A 18 20.40 2.33 -11.86
C ARG A 18 20.37 0.98 -12.58
N ALA A 19 21.28 0.75 -13.52
CA ALA A 19 21.41 -0.52 -14.21
C ALA A 19 21.75 -1.67 -13.25
N GLN A 20 22.68 -1.44 -12.32
CA GLN A 20 23.05 -2.41 -11.27
C GLN A 20 21.88 -2.71 -10.33
N LEU A 21 21.19 -1.67 -9.85
CA LEU A 21 20.05 -1.81 -8.93
C LEU A 21 18.90 -2.60 -9.55
N LEU A 22 18.65 -2.44 -10.85
CA LEU A 22 17.55 -3.09 -11.56
C LEU A 22 17.96 -4.38 -12.28
N GLY A 23 19.23 -4.77 -12.25
CA GLY A 23 19.75 -5.93 -12.98
C GLY A 23 19.62 -5.79 -14.51
N LEU A 24 19.68 -4.57 -15.03
CA LEU A 24 19.51 -4.26 -16.45
C LEU A 24 20.86 -4.00 -17.13
N SER A 25 20.89 -4.13 -18.46
CA SER A 25 22.04 -3.63 -19.23
C SER A 25 22.08 -2.09 -19.22
N PHE A 26 23.26 -1.51 -19.44
CA PHE A 26 23.41 -0.06 -19.51
C PHE A 26 22.52 0.57 -20.61
N GLU A 27 22.42 -0.09 -21.78
CA GLU A 27 21.53 0.34 -22.86
C GLU A 27 20.05 0.34 -22.44
N GLN A 28 19.61 -0.70 -21.73
CA GLN A 28 18.24 -0.78 -21.23
C GLN A 28 17.94 0.34 -20.23
N ALA A 29 18.88 0.63 -19.32
CA ALA A 29 18.74 1.71 -18.36
C ALA A 29 18.67 3.10 -19.03
N VAL A 30 19.51 3.34 -20.05
CA VAL A 30 19.51 4.58 -20.86
C VAL A 30 18.17 4.75 -21.56
N ASN A 31 17.71 3.72 -22.28
CA ASN A 31 16.46 3.79 -23.03
C ASN A 31 15.23 3.96 -22.13
N ASP A 32 15.17 3.28 -20.98
CA ASP A 32 14.10 3.46 -19.99
C ASP A 32 14.09 4.89 -19.44
N ALA A 33 15.25 5.45 -19.09
CA ALA A 33 15.36 6.82 -18.61
C ALA A 33 14.91 7.84 -19.67
N LEU A 34 15.37 7.69 -20.92
CA LEU A 34 14.98 8.57 -22.03
C LEU A 34 13.48 8.46 -22.33
N ARG A 35 12.92 7.24 -22.35
CA ARG A 35 11.47 7.06 -22.55
C ARG A 35 10.68 7.78 -21.47
N ARG A 36 11.05 7.62 -20.19
CA ARG A 36 10.36 8.33 -19.09
C ARG A 36 10.52 9.85 -19.15
N GLY A 37 11.67 10.35 -19.60
CA GLY A 37 11.91 11.79 -19.73
C GLY A 37 11.23 12.42 -20.95
N LEU A 38 11.12 11.68 -22.06
CA LEU A 38 10.51 12.14 -23.31
C LEU A 38 9.00 11.88 -23.38
N SER A 39 8.50 10.88 -22.64
CA SER A 39 7.09 10.73 -22.34
C SER A 39 6.67 11.90 -21.47
N SER A 40 6.35 13.02 -22.12
CA SER A 40 5.66 14.16 -21.53
C SER A 40 4.26 13.73 -21.08
N GLU A 41 4.17 12.90 -20.05
CA GLU A 41 3.03 13.03 -19.15
C GLU A 41 3.42 14.14 -18.18
N PRO A 42 2.74 15.31 -18.21
CA PRO A 42 2.86 16.24 -17.10
C PRO A 42 2.60 15.42 -15.83
N PRO A 43 3.34 15.68 -14.73
CA PRO A 43 3.11 14.96 -13.48
C PRO A 43 1.60 14.97 -13.27
N VAL A 44 0.97 13.78 -13.33
CA VAL A 44 -0.45 13.64 -13.04
C VAL A 44 -0.59 14.38 -11.73
N ASN A 45 -1.34 15.49 -11.74
CA ASN A 45 -1.49 16.35 -10.57
C ASN A 45 -2.13 15.45 -9.51
N ARG A 46 -1.27 14.80 -8.73
CA ARG A 46 -1.68 13.77 -7.80
C ARG A 46 -2.27 14.58 -6.69
N ALA A 47 -3.61 14.63 -6.70
CA ALA A 47 -4.36 15.41 -5.73
C ALA A 47 -3.75 15.15 -4.35
N VAL A 48 -3.41 16.23 -3.66
CA VAL A 48 -2.80 16.16 -2.32
C VAL A 48 -3.65 15.22 -1.49
N PHE A 49 -3.01 14.19 -0.92
CA PHE A 49 -3.70 13.25 -0.06
C PHE A 49 -4.26 14.01 1.15
N ARG A 50 -5.59 14.11 1.24
CA ARG A 50 -6.28 14.75 2.36
C ARG A 50 -6.99 13.69 3.17
N VAL A 51 -6.66 13.64 4.47
CA VAL A 51 -7.39 12.83 5.44
C VAL A 51 -8.58 13.65 5.93
N ALA A 52 -9.79 13.19 5.67
CA ALA A 52 -11.01 13.73 6.27
C ALA A 52 -11.35 12.90 7.52
N PRO A 53 -11.14 13.42 8.74
CA PRO A 53 -11.53 12.70 9.95
C PRO A 53 -13.06 12.62 10.03
N LEU A 54 -13.60 11.43 10.36
CA LEU A 54 -15.00 11.27 10.70
C LEU A 54 -15.20 11.38 12.22
N PRO A 55 -16.27 12.03 12.70
CA PRO A 55 -16.58 12.08 14.11
C PRO A 55 -16.95 10.68 14.62
N GLY A 56 -16.01 10.05 15.33
CA GLY A 56 -16.26 8.80 16.05
C GLY A 56 -17.17 9.09 17.23
N ARG A 57 -18.46 8.73 17.13
CA ARG A 57 -19.45 8.84 18.22
C ARG A 57 -19.21 7.78 19.30
N PHE A 58 -17.97 7.62 19.73
CA PHE A 58 -17.59 6.64 20.74
C PHE A 58 -18.03 7.13 22.12
N GLN A 59 -18.56 6.21 22.92
CA GLN A 59 -18.89 6.54 24.30
C GLN A 59 -17.62 6.58 25.15
N PRO A 60 -17.54 7.50 26.13
CA PRO A 60 -16.43 7.53 27.09
C PRO A 60 -16.26 6.17 27.78
N GLY A 61 -15.02 5.69 27.89
CA GLY A 61 -14.70 4.40 28.51
C GLY A 61 -14.75 3.19 27.56
N ILE A 62 -15.17 3.37 26.31
CA ILE A 62 -15.07 2.33 25.29
C ILE A 62 -13.76 2.49 24.52
N ASP A 63 -12.87 1.51 24.65
CA ASP A 63 -11.62 1.45 23.88
C ASP A 63 -11.93 0.98 22.44
N SER A 64 -11.89 1.91 21.49
CA SER A 64 -12.16 1.64 20.08
C SER A 64 -11.14 0.70 19.41
N LEU A 65 -9.97 0.48 20.03
CA LEU A 65 -8.98 -0.47 19.53
C LEU A 65 -9.28 -1.91 19.96
N ARG A 66 -10.25 -2.12 20.85
CA ARG A 66 -10.61 -3.43 21.41
C ARG A 66 -11.99 -3.95 20.98
N PHE A 67 -12.58 -3.42 19.91
CA PHE A 67 -13.86 -3.91 19.41
C PHE A 67 -13.88 -5.40 19.09
N ASN A 68 -12.75 -5.96 18.65
CA ASN A 68 -12.64 -7.39 18.41
C ASN A 68 -12.83 -8.21 19.70
N GLN A 69 -12.33 -7.73 20.84
CA GLN A 69 -12.50 -8.39 22.13
C GLN A 69 -13.96 -8.39 22.59
N LEU A 70 -14.69 -7.28 22.38
CA LEU A 70 -16.13 -7.22 22.64
C LEU A 70 -16.92 -8.17 21.74
N ASN A 71 -16.50 -8.34 20.49
CA ASN A 71 -17.10 -9.29 19.56
C ASN A 71 -16.87 -10.74 20.00
N ASP A 72 -15.67 -11.05 20.50
CA ASP A 72 -15.34 -12.37 21.04
C ASP A 72 -16.16 -12.70 22.30
N GLU A 73 -16.31 -11.73 23.21
CA GLU A 73 -17.13 -11.87 24.42
C GLU A 73 -18.62 -12.12 24.09
N LEU A 74 -19.16 -11.41 23.09
CA LEU A 74 -20.54 -11.60 22.65
C LEU A 74 -20.77 -12.97 21.99
N ALA A 75 -19.81 -13.45 21.19
CA ALA A 75 -19.87 -14.77 20.57
C ALA A 75 -19.91 -15.90 21.62
N VAL A 76 -19.18 -15.74 22.73
CA VAL A 76 -19.18 -16.70 23.86
C VAL A 76 -20.54 -16.72 24.58
N GLN A 77 -21.17 -15.56 24.75
CA GLN A 77 -22.51 -15.45 25.37
C GLN A 77 -23.61 -16.07 24.50
N GLU A 78 -23.55 -15.89 23.18
CA GLU A 78 -24.52 -16.47 22.25
C GLU A 78 -24.43 -18.01 22.19
N PHE A 79 -23.21 -18.55 22.31
CA PHE A 79 -22.97 -19.99 22.34
C PHE A 79 -23.50 -20.67 23.61
N SER A 80 -23.48 -19.96 24.74
CA SER A 80 -23.96 -20.50 26.03
C SER A 80 -25.50 -20.50 26.15
N GLY A 81 -26.22 -19.67 25.36
CA GLY A 81 -27.69 -19.66 25.32
C GLY A 81 -28.34 -20.74 24.44
N GLN A 82 -27.62 -21.35 23.50
CA GLN A 82 -28.17 -22.42 22.63
C GLN A 82 -28.04 -23.84 23.20
N GLY A 83 -27.30 -24.02 24.32
CA GLY A 83 -27.06 -25.32 24.93
C GLY A 83 -28.22 -25.88 25.78
N GLU A 84 -29.13 -25.04 26.28
CA GLU A 84 -30.15 -25.46 27.26
C GLU A 84 -31.46 -25.97 26.65
N GLY A 85 -31.66 -25.89 25.34
CA GLY A 85 -32.94 -26.23 24.69
C GLY A 85 -33.14 -27.67 24.21
N ARG A 86 -32.16 -28.58 24.37
CA ARG A 86 -32.18 -29.90 23.69
C ARG A 86 -32.22 -31.14 24.59
N SER A 87 -32.22 -30.98 25.91
CA SER A 87 -32.22 -32.11 26.86
C SER A 87 -33.54 -32.21 27.63
N SER A 88 -34.64 -32.53 26.95
CA SER A 88 -35.91 -32.97 27.58
C SER A 88 -36.86 -33.54 26.52
N ARG A 89 -36.63 -34.77 26.06
CA ARG A 89 -37.66 -35.63 25.46
C ARG A 89 -37.22 -37.10 25.50
N THR A 90 -37.45 -37.73 26.64
CA THR A 90 -37.69 -39.18 26.77
C THR A 90 -39.16 -39.47 26.54
#